data_AF-A0A3E1X9V2-F1
#
_entry.id   AF-A0A3E1X9V2-F1
#
_cell.length_a   1.000
_cell.length_b   1.000
_cell.length_c   1.000
_cell.angle_alpha   90.00
_cell.angle_beta   90.00
_cell.angle_gamma   90.00
#
_symmetry.space_group_name_H-M   'P 1'
#
loop_
_entity.id
_entity.type
_entity.pdbx_description
1 polymer ?
#
loop_
_entity_poly.entity_id
_entity_poly.type
_entity_poly.pdbx_seq_one_letter_code
_entity_poly.pdbx_strand_id
1 'polypeptide(L)'
;MKFLKRGVALALLAAFALTTQPAQAYEKDKTYKITILHTNAHHGHFWRSEYGEYGLAAQKTLVDSIRKEVAQEGGSVLLLSGGDINTGVPESDLQDAEPDFRGMNLIGYDAMAVGNHEFDNPLTVLRQQEKWAKFPFLSANIYQKSTGERLFKPWAIFTRQDIKIAVIGLTTDDTAKIGNPEYFTDIEFRKPAEEAKVVIQELNMNEKPDVIIATTHMGHYDNGDHGSNAPGDVEMARSLPAGSLAMIVGGHSQDPVCMASENKKQVNYVPGTPCAPDKQNGIWIVQAHEWGKYVGRADFEFRNGEMKMVNYQLIPVNLKKKVTWDNGKSERVLYTPEIAENPQMLLLLTPFQNKGKAQLEVKIGSVNGLLEGDRSKVRFVQTNMGRVILAAQIARTGADFGVMSGGGIRDSIEAGDITYKSVLKVQPFGNIVVYADMSGKEVVDYLTAVAQMKPDSGAYPQFANVSFVAKEGKLTELKIKGEPVDPAKTYRMATLSFNATGGDGYPRIDNKPGYVNTGFIDAEVLKEFIQQNSPLDAAAFTPKGEVSWL
;
A
#
# COMPACT_ATOMS: atom_id res chain seq x y z
N MET A 1 41.41 -30.53 -84.19
CA MET A 1 41.44 -29.88 -82.86
C MET A 1 40.04 -29.39 -82.52
N LYS A 2 39.50 -29.83 -81.37
CA LYS A 2 38.45 -29.25 -80.49
C LYS A 2 37.20 -28.62 -81.15
N PHE A 3 36.01 -29.24 -81.14
CA PHE A 3 35.03 -29.53 -80.06
C PHE A 3 34.01 -28.41 -79.71
N LEU A 4 32.73 -28.85 -79.67
CA LEU A 4 31.50 -28.35 -79.00
C LEU A 4 30.82 -27.08 -79.57
N LYS A 5 29.58 -27.14 -80.09
CA LYS A 5 28.23 -27.55 -79.57
C LYS A 5 27.51 -26.48 -78.73
N ARG A 6 26.44 -25.95 -79.37
CA ARG A 6 25.09 -25.55 -78.90
C ARG A 6 24.82 -25.42 -77.39
N GLY A 7 24.08 -24.36 -77.03
CA GLY A 7 23.18 -24.39 -75.87
C GLY A 7 22.65 -23.01 -75.47
N VAL A 8 21.44 -22.67 -75.93
CA VAL A 8 20.61 -21.61 -75.33
C VAL A 8 20.16 -22.12 -73.97
N ALA A 9 20.47 -21.40 -72.89
CA ALA A 9 19.96 -21.68 -71.55
C ALA A 9 19.18 -20.47 -71.05
N LEU A 10 17.85 -20.58 -71.06
CA LEU A 10 16.94 -19.75 -70.26
C LEU A 10 17.25 -20.03 -68.78
N ALA A 11 17.71 -19.03 -68.05
CA ALA A 11 17.76 -19.08 -66.59
C ALA A 11 16.40 -18.61 -66.03
N LEU A 12 15.57 -19.57 -65.61
CA LEU A 12 14.43 -19.32 -64.72
C LEU A 12 14.97 -18.92 -63.35
N LEU A 13 14.95 -17.62 -63.03
CA LEU A 13 15.06 -17.14 -61.66
C LEU A 13 13.72 -17.39 -60.95
N ALA A 14 13.61 -18.54 -60.29
CA ALA A 14 12.59 -18.76 -59.28
C ALA A 14 13.00 -18.01 -58.00
N ALA A 15 12.51 -16.78 -57.87
CA ALA A 15 12.61 -16.03 -56.62
C ALA A 15 11.70 -16.70 -55.57
N PHE A 16 12.29 -17.56 -54.72
CA PHE A 16 11.66 -17.95 -53.46
C PHE A 16 11.66 -16.72 -52.55
N ALA A 17 10.59 -15.93 -52.61
CA ALA A 17 10.25 -15.00 -51.55
C ALA A 17 9.86 -15.83 -50.32
N LEU A 18 10.85 -16.17 -49.49
CA LEU A 18 10.63 -16.61 -48.12
C LEU A 18 10.07 -15.40 -47.37
N THR A 19 8.75 -15.22 -47.43
CA THR A 19 8.03 -14.37 -46.49
C THR A 19 8.22 -14.99 -45.12
N THR A 20 9.18 -14.47 -44.35
CA THR A 20 9.26 -14.73 -42.91
C THR A 20 8.02 -14.11 -42.28
N GLN A 21 6.93 -14.87 -42.22
CA GLN A 21 5.81 -14.50 -41.36
C GLN A 21 6.39 -14.40 -39.94
N PRO A 22 6.10 -13.31 -39.20
CA PRO A 22 6.48 -13.26 -37.80
C PRO A 22 5.84 -14.47 -37.12
N ALA A 23 6.68 -15.38 -36.62
CA ALA A 23 6.21 -16.54 -35.88
C ALA A 23 5.44 -16.02 -34.67
N GLN A 24 4.11 -16.20 -34.66
CA GLN A 24 3.34 -16.05 -33.44
C GLN A 24 3.86 -17.10 -32.45
N ALA A 25 4.15 -16.70 -31.21
CA ALA A 25 4.80 -17.57 -30.23
C ALA A 25 3.89 -18.73 -29.79
N TYR A 26 2.56 -18.52 -29.86
CA TYR A 26 1.54 -19.49 -29.49
C TYR A 26 0.98 -20.27 -30.69
N GLU A 27 0.47 -21.48 -30.42
CA GLU A 27 -0.22 -22.29 -31.41
C GLU A 27 -1.56 -21.66 -31.78
N LYS A 28 -1.77 -21.41 -33.08
CA LYS A 28 -3.03 -20.87 -33.59
C LYS A 28 -4.20 -21.79 -33.24
N ASP A 29 -5.32 -21.19 -32.84
CA ASP A 29 -6.59 -21.81 -32.47
C ASP A 29 -6.60 -22.68 -31.21
N LYS A 30 -5.45 -22.90 -30.55
CA LYS A 30 -5.34 -23.51 -29.23
C LYS A 30 -5.82 -22.53 -28.15
N THR A 31 -6.60 -23.04 -27.20
CA THR A 31 -7.01 -22.29 -26.01
C THR A 31 -6.04 -22.60 -24.87
N TYR A 32 -5.45 -21.57 -24.29
CA TYR A 32 -4.56 -21.66 -23.15
C TYR A 32 -5.28 -21.19 -21.88
N LYS A 33 -5.22 -21.99 -20.82
CA LYS A 33 -5.75 -21.60 -19.50
C LYS A 33 -4.66 -20.93 -18.67
N ILE A 34 -4.90 -19.69 -18.24
CA ILE A 34 -3.98 -18.92 -17.42
C ILE A 34 -4.73 -18.39 -16.21
N THR A 35 -4.26 -18.75 -15.01
CA THR A 35 -4.76 -18.23 -13.75
C THR A 35 -3.78 -17.20 -13.21
N ILE A 36 -4.26 -15.98 -12.97
CA ILE A 36 -3.52 -14.93 -12.29
C ILE A 36 -3.99 -14.90 -10.84
N LEU A 37 -3.10 -15.25 -9.92
CA LEU A 37 -3.28 -15.05 -8.49
C LEU A 37 -2.70 -13.71 -8.08
N HIS A 38 -3.34 -13.04 -7.13
CA HIS A 38 -2.82 -11.78 -6.63
C HIS A 38 -3.13 -11.49 -5.16
N THR A 39 -2.27 -10.67 -4.57
CA THR A 39 -2.43 -10.00 -3.27
C THR A 39 -1.90 -8.58 -3.35
N ASN A 40 -2.18 -7.75 -2.35
CA ASN A 40 -1.61 -6.40 -2.21
C ASN A 40 -1.68 -5.97 -0.74
N ALA A 41 -0.94 -4.91 -0.38
CA ALA A 41 -0.98 -4.28 0.93
C ALA A 41 -0.85 -5.30 2.07
N HIS A 42 0.21 -6.11 2.01
CA HIS A 42 0.48 -7.16 3.00
C HIS A 42 0.84 -6.58 4.37
N HIS A 43 1.55 -5.45 4.42
CA HIS A 43 1.80 -4.68 5.64
C HIS A 43 2.30 -5.51 6.83
N GLY A 44 3.31 -6.36 6.62
CA GLY A 44 3.96 -7.11 7.69
C GLY A 44 3.19 -8.32 8.24
N HIS A 45 2.08 -8.72 7.64
CA HIS A 45 1.20 -9.78 8.14
C HIS A 45 1.71 -11.20 7.83
N PHE A 46 3.02 -11.45 8.01
CA PHE A 46 3.60 -12.77 7.72
C PHE A 46 2.97 -13.89 8.58
N TRP A 47 2.54 -13.54 9.80
CA TRP A 47 1.97 -14.44 10.80
C TRP A 47 0.45 -14.33 10.86
N ARG A 48 -0.21 -15.40 11.33
CA ARG A 48 -1.66 -15.39 11.58
C ARG A 48 -2.04 -14.40 12.67
N SER A 49 -3.26 -13.90 12.63
CA SER A 49 -3.82 -13.04 13.68
C SER A 49 -3.96 -13.76 15.02
N GLU A 50 -4.27 -13.02 16.08
CA GLU A 50 -4.67 -13.59 17.38
C GLU A 50 -5.90 -14.50 17.29
N TYR A 51 -6.77 -14.28 16.28
CA TYR A 51 -7.94 -15.09 16.01
C TYR A 51 -7.65 -16.25 15.04
N GLY A 52 -6.40 -16.43 14.60
CA GLY A 52 -6.01 -17.46 13.63
C GLY A 52 -6.51 -17.20 12.21
N GLU A 53 -6.64 -15.94 11.83
CA GLU A 53 -6.98 -15.51 10.46
C GLU A 53 -5.69 -15.25 9.67
N TYR A 54 -5.77 -15.37 8.34
CA TYR A 54 -4.70 -15.06 7.37
C TYR A 54 -3.32 -15.66 7.72
N GLY A 55 -2.23 -14.98 7.38
CA GLY A 55 -0.85 -15.43 7.56
C GLY A 55 -0.31 -16.24 6.37
N LEU A 56 0.99 -16.09 6.10
CA LEU A 56 1.63 -16.70 4.93
C LEU A 56 1.63 -18.24 4.98
N ALA A 57 1.50 -18.84 6.18
CA ALA A 57 1.42 -20.29 6.32
C ALA A 57 0.13 -20.87 5.74
N ALA A 58 -1.03 -20.27 6.04
CA ALA A 58 -2.28 -20.65 5.40
C ALA A 58 -2.29 -20.26 3.91
N GLN A 59 -1.77 -19.08 3.57
CA GLN A 59 -1.67 -18.63 2.19
C GLN A 59 -0.85 -19.61 1.32
N LYS A 60 0.27 -20.13 1.85
CA LYS A 60 1.11 -21.12 1.16
C LYS A 60 0.32 -22.38 0.79
N THR A 61 -0.44 -22.93 1.74
CA THR A 61 -1.28 -24.10 1.49
C THR A 61 -2.33 -23.83 0.41
N LEU A 62 -2.97 -22.66 0.47
CA LEU A 62 -3.96 -22.24 -0.53
C LEU A 62 -3.35 -22.10 -1.93
N VAL A 63 -2.23 -21.40 -2.05
CA VAL A 63 -1.57 -21.21 -3.35
C VAL A 63 -1.08 -22.54 -3.91
N ASP A 64 -0.55 -23.43 -3.08
CA ASP A 64 -0.12 -24.77 -3.52
C ASP A 64 -1.28 -25.62 -4.02
N SER A 65 -2.44 -25.57 -3.37
CA SER A 65 -3.62 -26.32 -3.81
C SER A 65 -4.13 -25.80 -5.16
N ILE A 66 -4.17 -24.48 -5.36
CA ILE A 66 -4.55 -23.86 -6.63
C ILE A 66 -3.55 -24.19 -7.73
N ARG A 67 -2.24 -24.10 -7.46
CA ARG A 67 -1.20 -24.48 -8.44
C ARG A 67 -1.35 -25.94 -8.88
N LYS A 68 -1.65 -26.84 -7.94
CA LYS A 68 -1.91 -28.25 -8.24
C LYS A 68 -3.17 -28.45 -9.07
N GLU A 69 -4.27 -27.80 -8.71
CA GLU A 69 -5.54 -27.83 -9.45
C GLU A 69 -5.35 -27.34 -10.89
N VAL A 70 -4.78 -26.15 -11.07
CA VAL A 70 -4.55 -25.55 -12.40
C VAL A 70 -3.61 -26.41 -13.25
N ALA A 71 -2.56 -27.01 -12.65
CA ALA A 71 -1.66 -27.91 -13.37
C ALA A 71 -2.38 -29.20 -13.83
N GLN A 72 -3.30 -29.74 -13.04
CA GLN A 72 -4.11 -30.91 -13.43
C GLN A 72 -5.04 -30.62 -14.61
N GLU A 73 -5.47 -29.36 -14.76
CA GLU A 73 -6.25 -28.90 -15.91
C GLU A 73 -5.40 -28.50 -17.13
N GLY A 74 -4.08 -28.64 -17.07
CA GLY A 74 -3.15 -28.21 -18.13
C GLY A 74 -3.00 -26.69 -18.24
N GLY A 75 -3.37 -25.94 -17.20
CA GLY A 75 -3.24 -24.49 -17.14
C GLY A 75 -1.90 -24.02 -16.60
N SER A 76 -1.76 -22.71 -16.46
CA SER A 76 -0.57 -22.06 -15.90
C SER A 76 -0.93 -21.02 -14.86
N VAL A 77 -0.08 -20.85 -13.85
CA VAL A 77 -0.28 -19.87 -12.78
C VAL A 77 0.80 -18.78 -12.82
N LEU A 78 0.37 -17.54 -12.62
CA LEU A 78 1.22 -16.41 -12.29
C LEU A 78 0.72 -15.81 -10.96
N LEU A 79 1.61 -15.54 -10.01
CA LEU A 79 1.27 -14.93 -8.72
C LEU A 79 1.93 -13.55 -8.60
N LEU A 80 1.11 -12.50 -8.52
CA LEU A 80 1.57 -11.11 -8.49
C LEU A 80 1.24 -10.45 -7.15
N SER A 81 2.04 -9.47 -6.75
CA SER A 81 1.75 -8.62 -5.59
C SER A 81 1.66 -7.15 -6.00
N GLY A 82 0.59 -6.47 -5.59
CA GLY A 82 0.43 -5.04 -5.75
C GLY A 82 1.29 -4.17 -4.82
N GLY A 83 2.29 -4.74 -4.12
CA GLY A 83 3.20 -3.98 -3.24
C GLY A 83 2.66 -3.73 -1.84
N ASP A 84 3.34 -2.83 -1.11
CA ASP A 84 3.16 -2.55 0.32
C ASP A 84 3.28 -3.81 1.18
N ILE A 85 4.47 -4.41 1.12
CA ILE A 85 4.84 -5.51 2.03
C ILE A 85 5.24 -4.96 3.38
N ASN A 86 5.91 -3.80 3.36
CA ASN A 86 6.41 -3.13 4.55
C ASN A 86 5.29 -2.53 5.40
N THR A 87 5.60 -2.40 6.69
CA THR A 87 4.96 -1.53 7.67
C THR A 87 3.53 -1.90 8.05
N GLY A 88 3.35 -2.38 9.29
CA GLY A 88 2.03 -2.55 9.89
C GLY A 88 1.95 -3.56 11.03
N VAL A 89 2.96 -4.43 11.17
CA VAL A 89 3.03 -5.42 12.25
C VAL A 89 4.39 -5.27 12.94
N PRO A 90 4.42 -4.94 14.25
CA PRO A 90 5.69 -4.66 14.93
C PRO A 90 6.75 -5.77 14.83
N GLU A 91 6.33 -7.04 14.82
CA GLU A 91 7.25 -8.16 14.60
C GLU A 91 7.90 -8.16 13.22
N SER A 92 7.23 -7.67 12.18
CA SER A 92 7.78 -7.50 10.83
C SER A 92 8.61 -6.23 10.73
N ASP A 93 8.09 -5.11 11.25
CA ASP A 93 8.68 -3.78 11.14
C ASP A 93 10.07 -3.73 11.78
N LEU A 94 10.24 -4.33 12.97
CA LEU A 94 11.54 -4.43 13.67
C LEU A 94 12.56 -5.35 12.96
N GLN A 95 12.14 -6.00 11.88
CA GLN A 95 12.93 -6.93 11.09
C GLN A 95 12.92 -6.55 9.61
N ASP A 96 12.58 -5.30 9.28
CA ASP A 96 12.59 -4.75 7.93
C ASP A 96 11.80 -5.59 6.91
N ALA A 97 10.71 -6.24 7.36
CA ALA A 97 9.91 -7.19 6.57
C ALA A 97 10.69 -8.42 6.02
N GLU A 98 11.84 -8.76 6.60
CA GLU A 98 12.58 -9.98 6.27
C GLU A 98 11.72 -11.27 6.30
N PRO A 99 10.91 -11.54 7.35
CA PRO A 99 10.06 -12.74 7.35
C PRO A 99 9.04 -12.74 6.21
N ASP A 100 8.51 -11.58 5.86
CA ASP A 100 7.50 -11.40 4.81
C ASP A 100 8.08 -11.76 3.45
N PHE A 101 9.21 -11.15 3.05
CA PHE A 101 9.85 -11.46 1.76
C PHE A 101 10.33 -12.91 1.68
N ARG A 102 10.86 -13.48 2.78
CA ARG A 102 11.26 -14.89 2.81
C ARG A 102 10.05 -15.83 2.72
N GLY A 103 8.93 -15.48 3.35
CA GLY A 103 7.67 -16.22 3.20
C GLY A 103 7.13 -16.13 1.78
N MET A 104 7.12 -14.94 1.17
CA MET A 104 6.73 -14.74 -0.24
C MET A 104 7.58 -15.59 -1.18
N ASN A 105 8.88 -15.75 -0.93
CA ASN A 105 9.72 -16.69 -1.70
C ASN A 105 9.22 -18.14 -1.63
N LEU A 106 8.80 -18.59 -0.45
CA LEU A 106 8.34 -19.96 -0.26
C LEU A 106 6.95 -20.19 -0.87
N ILE A 107 6.09 -19.18 -0.89
CA ILE A 107 4.83 -19.17 -1.65
C ILE A 107 5.11 -19.21 -3.15
N GLY A 108 6.17 -18.56 -3.60
CA GLY A 108 6.56 -18.47 -5.00
C GLY A 108 5.83 -17.35 -5.72
N TYR A 109 5.92 -16.12 -5.22
CA TYR A 109 5.53 -14.93 -5.98
C TYR A 109 6.40 -14.80 -7.24
N ASP A 110 5.80 -14.35 -8.34
CA ASP A 110 6.47 -14.19 -9.62
C ASP A 110 6.98 -12.77 -9.84
N ALA A 111 6.26 -11.75 -9.36
CA ALA A 111 6.69 -10.34 -9.36
C ALA A 111 5.88 -9.52 -8.36
N MET A 112 6.38 -8.33 -8.02
CA MET A 112 5.72 -7.37 -7.14
C MET A 112 5.88 -5.94 -7.66
N ALA A 113 4.82 -5.13 -7.59
CA ALA A 113 4.92 -3.68 -7.72
C ALA A 113 5.61 -3.08 -6.49
N VAL A 114 6.51 -2.11 -6.65
CA VAL A 114 7.01 -1.32 -5.51
C VAL A 114 5.86 -0.42 -5.03
N GLY A 115 5.45 -0.55 -3.77
CA GLY A 115 4.46 0.31 -3.12
C GLY A 115 5.09 1.55 -2.47
N ASN A 116 4.25 2.40 -1.89
CA ASN A 116 4.77 3.60 -1.22
C ASN A 116 5.43 3.25 0.12
N HIS A 117 4.95 2.24 0.84
CA HIS A 117 5.50 1.84 2.13
C HIS A 117 6.84 1.08 2.01
N GLU A 118 7.23 0.64 0.81
CA GLU A 118 8.60 0.19 0.54
C GLU A 118 9.64 1.31 0.75
N PHE A 119 9.20 2.58 0.76
CA PHE A 119 10.02 3.76 1.04
C PHE A 119 9.86 4.31 2.47
N ASP A 120 9.20 3.58 3.37
CA ASP A 120 9.20 3.93 4.80
C ASP A 120 10.59 3.75 5.43
N ASN A 121 11.40 2.89 4.81
CA ASN A 121 12.78 2.65 5.19
C ASN A 121 13.75 3.31 4.20
N PRO A 122 15.01 3.60 4.61
CA PRO A 122 16.03 4.09 3.69
C PRO A 122 16.20 3.15 2.48
N LEU A 123 16.55 3.70 1.31
CA LEU A 123 16.72 2.92 0.07
C LEU A 123 17.66 1.72 0.23
N THR A 124 18.65 1.78 1.12
CA THR A 124 19.54 0.64 1.43
C THR A 124 18.82 -0.58 1.99
N VAL A 125 17.76 -0.37 2.78
CA VAL A 125 16.89 -1.44 3.30
C VAL A 125 16.06 -2.02 2.16
N LEU A 126 15.47 -1.18 1.31
CA LEU A 126 14.74 -1.64 0.12
C LEU A 126 15.63 -2.47 -0.83
N ARG A 127 16.89 -2.06 -1.04
CA ARG A 127 17.87 -2.86 -1.79
C ARG A 127 18.25 -4.18 -1.10
N GLN A 128 18.15 -4.24 0.22
CA GLN A 128 18.36 -5.47 0.97
C GLN A 128 17.15 -6.41 0.83
N GLN A 129 15.93 -5.87 0.79
CA GLN A 129 14.71 -6.62 0.49
C GLN A 129 14.74 -7.22 -0.91
N GLU A 130 15.22 -6.48 -1.92
CA GLU A 130 15.45 -7.03 -3.28
C GLU A 130 16.44 -8.21 -3.29
N LYS A 131 17.42 -8.25 -2.36
CA LYS A 131 18.35 -9.39 -2.23
C LYS A 131 17.71 -10.58 -1.53
N TRP A 132 16.78 -10.35 -0.60
CA TRP A 132 16.05 -11.44 0.04
C TRP A 132 15.04 -12.06 -0.91
N ALA A 133 14.33 -11.25 -1.69
CA ALA A 133 13.33 -11.70 -2.64
C ALA A 133 13.95 -12.45 -3.82
N LYS A 134 13.27 -13.52 -4.24
CA LYS A 134 13.61 -14.33 -5.42
C LYS A 134 12.77 -13.96 -6.65
N PHE A 135 12.05 -12.85 -6.55
CA PHE A 135 11.17 -12.28 -7.57
C PHE A 135 11.49 -10.80 -7.73
N PRO A 136 11.31 -10.22 -8.94
CA PRO A 136 11.65 -8.83 -9.20
C PRO A 136 10.68 -7.85 -8.54
N PHE A 137 11.25 -6.75 -8.07
CA PHE A 137 10.53 -5.54 -7.67
C PHE A 137 10.42 -4.66 -8.92
N LEU A 138 9.19 -4.30 -9.27
CA LEU A 138 8.89 -3.61 -10.51
C LEU A 138 8.34 -2.22 -10.24
N SER A 139 8.94 -1.23 -10.88
CA SER A 139 8.37 0.11 -10.99
C SER A 139 9.01 0.86 -12.15
N ALA A 140 8.20 1.23 -13.15
CA ALA A 140 8.67 1.92 -14.34
C ALA A 140 8.80 3.43 -14.16
N ASN A 141 8.05 4.00 -13.22
CA ASN A 141 7.88 5.44 -13.09
C ASN A 141 8.71 6.07 -11.96
N ILE A 142 9.64 5.32 -11.36
CA ILE A 142 10.56 5.83 -10.33
C ILE A 142 11.93 6.08 -10.96
N TYR A 143 12.36 7.33 -10.92
CA TYR A 143 13.58 7.79 -11.59
C TYR A 143 14.53 8.47 -10.61
N GLN A 144 15.82 8.36 -10.91
CA GLN A 144 16.85 9.13 -10.24
C GLN A 144 16.90 10.50 -10.90
N LYS A 145 16.74 11.59 -10.14
CA LYS A 145 16.66 12.95 -10.71
C LYS A 145 17.95 13.35 -11.42
N SER A 146 19.10 13.01 -10.83
CA SER A 146 20.42 13.40 -11.32
C SER A 146 20.81 12.74 -12.65
N THR A 147 20.33 11.52 -12.94
CA THR A 147 20.71 10.75 -14.13
C THR A 147 19.57 10.59 -15.13
N GLY A 148 18.32 10.69 -14.68
CA GLY A 148 17.14 10.38 -15.49
C GLY A 148 16.98 8.87 -15.76
N GLU A 149 17.65 8.00 -15.01
CA GLU A 149 17.54 6.54 -15.12
C GLU A 149 16.48 5.98 -14.16
N ARG A 150 15.82 4.89 -14.56
CA ARG A 150 14.86 4.18 -13.69
C ARG A 150 15.59 3.50 -12.53
N LEU A 151 15.05 3.62 -11.31
CA LEU A 151 15.62 2.97 -10.11
C LEU A 151 15.36 1.47 -10.04
N PHE A 152 14.26 1.01 -10.66
CA PHE A 152 13.81 -0.38 -10.63
C PHE A 152 13.60 -0.88 -12.05
N LYS A 153 13.46 -2.20 -12.20
CA LYS A 153 13.08 -2.76 -13.50
C LYS A 153 11.65 -2.30 -13.83
N PRO A 154 11.41 -1.80 -15.05
CA PRO A 154 10.07 -1.35 -15.45
C PRO A 154 9.09 -2.51 -15.68
N TRP A 155 9.60 -3.68 -16.09
CA TRP A 155 8.82 -4.89 -16.32
C TRP A 155 9.63 -6.17 -16.11
N ALA A 156 8.92 -7.30 -16.06
CA ALA A 156 9.46 -8.65 -16.20
C ALA A 156 8.69 -9.43 -17.26
N ILE A 157 9.39 -10.33 -17.97
CA ILE A 157 8.80 -11.22 -18.98
C ILE A 157 8.72 -12.63 -18.42
N PHE A 158 7.55 -13.25 -18.53
CA PHE A 158 7.29 -14.63 -18.13
C PHE A 158 6.81 -15.42 -19.34
N THR A 159 7.33 -16.63 -19.50
CA THR A 159 6.76 -17.60 -20.45
C THR A 159 5.94 -18.60 -19.66
N ARG A 160 4.68 -18.79 -20.07
CA ARG A 160 3.77 -19.79 -19.51
C ARG A 160 3.19 -20.60 -20.66
N GLN A 161 3.55 -21.88 -20.71
CA GLN A 161 3.42 -22.68 -21.93
C GLN A 161 4.11 -21.94 -23.08
N ASP A 162 3.38 -21.57 -24.12
CA ASP A 162 3.91 -20.86 -25.29
C ASP A 162 3.56 -19.36 -25.26
N ILE A 163 2.92 -18.89 -24.18
CA ILE A 163 2.44 -17.50 -24.06
C ILE A 163 3.51 -16.65 -23.37
N LYS A 164 3.94 -15.58 -24.04
CA LYS A 164 4.83 -14.55 -23.49
C LYS A 164 3.99 -13.47 -22.79
N ILE A 165 4.11 -13.39 -21.47
CA ILE A 165 3.40 -12.44 -20.61
C ILE A 165 4.39 -11.39 -20.11
N ALA A 166 4.15 -10.12 -20.40
CA ALA A 166 4.85 -9.00 -19.78
C ALA A 166 4.07 -8.49 -18.57
N VAL A 167 4.78 -8.27 -17.46
CA VAL A 167 4.23 -7.64 -16.25
C VAL A 167 4.95 -6.32 -16.02
N ILE A 168 4.23 -5.21 -16.12
CA ILE A 168 4.71 -3.84 -15.83
C ILE A 168 4.50 -3.55 -14.34
N GLY A 169 5.45 -2.88 -13.70
CA GLY A 169 5.25 -2.32 -12.34
C GLY A 169 5.02 -0.82 -12.37
N LEU A 170 4.08 -0.32 -11.56
CA LEU A 170 3.84 1.13 -11.39
C LEU A 170 3.57 1.46 -9.92
N THR A 171 4.07 2.61 -9.48
CA THR A 171 3.93 3.11 -8.11
C THR A 171 3.20 4.44 -8.13
N THR A 172 2.32 4.70 -7.16
CA THR A 172 1.67 6.02 -7.02
C THR A 172 2.70 7.15 -6.97
N ASP A 173 2.48 8.22 -7.73
CA ASP A 173 3.30 9.42 -7.70
C ASP A 173 3.04 10.29 -6.47
N ASP A 174 2.01 9.96 -5.68
CA ASP A 174 1.85 10.51 -4.33
C ASP A 174 2.94 10.03 -3.35
N THR A 175 3.73 9.01 -3.66
CA THR A 175 4.80 8.51 -2.76
C THR A 175 5.74 9.64 -2.30
N ALA A 176 6.11 10.56 -3.19
CA ALA A 176 6.94 11.72 -2.83
C ALA A 176 6.25 12.69 -1.85
N LYS A 177 4.91 12.72 -1.84
CA LYS A 177 4.07 13.54 -0.96
C LYS A 177 3.74 12.82 0.35
N ILE A 178 3.62 11.49 0.35
CA ILE A 178 3.14 10.70 1.51
C ILE A 178 4.25 9.93 2.24
N GLY A 179 5.43 9.74 1.63
CA GLY A 179 6.58 9.14 2.28
C GLY A 179 7.50 10.17 2.93
N ASN A 180 8.64 9.73 3.47
CA ASN A 180 9.63 10.63 4.08
C ASN A 180 10.46 11.36 3.00
N PRO A 181 10.36 12.70 2.87
CA PRO A 181 11.09 13.46 1.86
C PRO A 181 12.61 13.35 1.95
N GLU A 182 13.17 13.03 3.12
CA GLU A 182 14.62 12.80 3.28
C GLU A 182 15.11 11.64 2.41
N TYR A 183 14.28 10.62 2.20
CA TYR A 183 14.61 9.46 1.37
C TYR A 183 14.44 9.72 -0.13
N PHE A 184 13.87 10.87 -0.53
CA PHE A 184 13.52 11.20 -1.91
C PHE A 184 14.35 12.32 -2.54
N THR A 185 15.45 12.73 -1.90
CA THR A 185 16.26 13.87 -2.36
C THR A 185 16.60 13.76 -3.86
N ASP A 186 17.15 12.62 -4.30
CA ASP A 186 17.50 12.33 -5.69
C ASP A 186 16.52 11.34 -6.38
N ILE A 187 15.29 11.22 -5.88
CA ILE A 187 14.26 10.32 -6.43
C ILE A 187 13.05 11.15 -6.86
N GLU A 188 12.55 10.90 -8.06
CA GLU A 188 11.26 11.41 -8.54
C GLU A 188 10.32 10.28 -8.91
N PHE A 189 9.03 10.49 -8.66
CA PHE A 189 7.95 9.62 -9.09
C PHE A 189 7.20 10.32 -10.21
N ARG A 190 7.32 9.80 -11.43
CA ARG A 190 6.61 10.33 -12.60
C ARG A 190 5.19 9.82 -12.63
N LYS A 191 4.31 10.52 -13.36
CA LYS A 191 2.90 10.13 -13.52
C LYS A 191 2.79 8.70 -14.07
N PRO A 192 2.24 7.74 -13.31
CA PRO A 192 2.26 6.34 -13.71
C PRO A 192 1.46 6.06 -14.99
N ALA A 193 0.35 6.78 -15.22
CA ALA A 193 -0.45 6.60 -16.43
C ALA A 193 0.27 7.04 -17.72
N GLU A 194 1.11 8.08 -17.66
CA GLU A 194 1.94 8.49 -18.80
C GLU A 194 3.10 7.51 -19.01
N GLU A 195 3.72 7.04 -17.93
CA GLU A 195 4.78 6.04 -18.01
C GLU A 195 4.26 4.70 -18.57
N ALA A 196 3.04 4.29 -18.20
CA ALA A 196 2.40 3.09 -18.73
C ALA A 196 2.28 3.13 -20.26
N LYS A 197 1.91 4.28 -20.85
CA LYS A 197 1.85 4.46 -22.31
C LYS A 197 3.21 4.24 -22.96
N VAL A 198 4.27 4.82 -22.37
CA VAL A 198 5.64 4.67 -22.86
C VAL A 198 6.09 3.21 -22.79
N VAL A 199 5.90 2.56 -21.65
CA VAL A 199 6.33 1.16 -21.43
C VAL A 199 5.58 0.18 -22.32
N ILE A 200 4.26 0.36 -22.51
CA ILE A 200 3.47 -0.48 -23.42
C ILE A 200 4.01 -0.35 -24.85
N GLN A 201 4.39 0.85 -25.29
CA GLN A 201 5.02 1.05 -26.60
C GLN A 201 6.39 0.37 -26.67
N GLU A 202 7.25 0.54 -25.66
CA GLU A 202 8.56 -0.13 -25.57
C GLU A 202 8.43 -1.66 -25.67
N LEU A 203 7.50 -2.25 -24.91
CA LEU A 203 7.21 -3.69 -24.94
C LEU A 203 6.74 -4.15 -26.32
N ASN A 204 5.80 -3.43 -26.94
CA ASN A 204 5.27 -3.78 -28.25
C ASN A 204 6.31 -3.70 -29.37
N MET A 205 7.27 -2.78 -29.27
CA MET A 205 8.35 -2.65 -30.25
C MET A 205 9.43 -3.72 -30.07
N ASN A 206 9.84 -3.97 -28.83
CA ASN A 206 11.06 -4.72 -28.53
C ASN A 206 10.79 -6.18 -28.14
N GLU A 207 9.82 -6.42 -27.25
CA GLU A 207 9.57 -7.74 -26.66
C GLU A 207 8.43 -8.50 -27.35
N LYS A 208 7.44 -7.77 -27.88
CA LYS A 208 6.24 -8.27 -28.52
C LYS A 208 5.55 -9.36 -27.68
N PRO A 209 5.15 -9.05 -26.43
CA PRO A 209 4.43 -10.00 -25.58
C PRO A 209 3.04 -10.29 -26.15
N ASP A 210 2.54 -11.49 -25.90
CA ASP A 210 1.18 -11.90 -26.26
C ASP A 210 0.15 -11.28 -25.31
N VAL A 211 0.55 -11.06 -24.06
CA VAL A 211 -0.27 -10.49 -22.99
C VAL A 211 0.54 -9.47 -22.20
N ILE A 212 -0.05 -8.31 -21.90
CA ILE A 212 0.52 -7.33 -20.98
C ILE A 212 -0.40 -7.20 -19.77
N ILE A 213 0.17 -7.32 -18.57
CA ILE A 213 -0.48 -7.08 -17.28
C ILE A 213 0.27 -5.93 -16.61
N ALA A 214 -0.45 -5.07 -15.89
CA ALA A 214 0.17 -4.14 -14.95
C ALA A 214 -0.05 -4.64 -13.52
N THR A 215 1.00 -4.67 -12.71
CA THR A 215 0.88 -4.72 -11.25
C THR A 215 1.18 -3.33 -10.73
N THR A 216 0.23 -2.75 -10.01
CA THR A 216 0.24 -1.33 -9.65
C THR A 216 0.02 -1.14 -8.16
N HIS A 217 0.56 -0.03 -7.66
CA HIS A 217 0.30 0.48 -6.33
C HIS A 217 -0.26 1.90 -6.43
N MET A 218 -1.45 2.05 -7.01
CA MET A 218 -2.05 3.35 -7.35
C MET A 218 -3.41 3.59 -6.69
N GLY A 219 -4.22 2.54 -6.50
CA GLY A 219 -5.52 2.63 -5.84
C GLY A 219 -6.68 2.62 -6.80
N HIS A 220 -7.79 2.01 -6.37
CA HIS A 220 -9.04 2.01 -7.11
C HIS A 220 -10.05 2.99 -6.50
N TYR A 221 -10.35 4.06 -7.23
CA TYR A 221 -11.36 5.04 -6.84
C TYR A 221 -12.64 4.85 -7.68
N ASP A 222 -13.81 4.86 -7.04
CA ASP A 222 -15.09 4.68 -7.73
C ASP A 222 -15.23 5.73 -8.84
N ASN A 223 -15.56 5.28 -10.06
CA ASN A 223 -15.60 6.13 -11.25
C ASN A 223 -14.31 6.93 -11.56
N GLY A 224 -13.17 6.61 -10.94
CA GLY A 224 -11.97 7.45 -11.03
C GLY A 224 -12.08 8.74 -10.21
N ASP A 225 -12.99 8.83 -9.25
CA ASP A 225 -13.16 9.98 -8.37
C ASP A 225 -12.09 9.95 -7.25
N HIS A 226 -10.83 10.15 -7.62
CA HIS A 226 -9.65 10.00 -6.75
C HIS A 226 -9.51 11.07 -5.66
N GLY A 227 -10.29 12.15 -5.75
CA GLY A 227 -10.33 13.22 -4.75
C GLY A 227 -8.98 13.93 -4.59
N SER A 228 -8.41 13.87 -3.38
CA SER A 228 -7.12 14.51 -3.06
C SER A 228 -5.89 13.61 -3.28
N ASN A 229 -6.11 12.35 -3.64
CA ASN A 229 -5.05 11.40 -3.97
C ASN A 229 -4.60 11.62 -5.43
N ALA A 230 -3.48 11.02 -5.82
CA ALA A 230 -3.08 10.90 -7.21
C ALA A 230 -4.09 10.06 -8.03
N PRO A 231 -4.21 10.30 -9.34
CA PRO A 231 -5.01 9.48 -10.25
C PRO A 231 -4.71 7.97 -10.13
N GLY A 232 -5.76 7.17 -10.03
CA GLY A 232 -5.67 5.74 -9.75
C GLY A 232 -5.78 4.84 -10.97
N ASP A 233 -6.04 3.56 -10.70
CA ASP A 233 -6.11 2.49 -11.71
C ASP A 233 -7.20 2.72 -12.76
N VAL A 234 -8.37 3.24 -12.34
CA VAL A 234 -9.52 3.52 -13.22
C VAL A 234 -9.17 4.58 -14.27
N GLU A 235 -8.53 5.67 -13.86
CA GLU A 235 -8.16 6.77 -14.74
C GLU A 235 -7.02 6.38 -15.67
N MET A 236 -6.04 5.61 -15.16
CA MET A 236 -5.01 5.01 -16.00
C MET A 236 -5.64 4.13 -17.08
N ALA A 237 -6.49 3.17 -16.73
CA ALA A 237 -7.15 2.28 -17.69
C ALA A 237 -7.90 3.04 -18.79
N ARG A 238 -8.62 4.11 -18.42
CA ARG A 238 -9.33 4.99 -19.36
C ARG A 238 -8.40 5.80 -20.27
N SER A 239 -7.20 6.12 -19.81
CA SER A 239 -6.20 6.89 -20.58
C SER A 239 -5.40 6.05 -21.59
N LEU A 240 -5.41 4.72 -21.44
CA LEU A 240 -4.68 3.78 -22.28
C LEU A 240 -5.49 3.42 -23.55
N PRO A 241 -4.85 2.86 -24.59
CA PRO A 241 -5.59 2.25 -25.68
C PRO A 241 -6.48 1.11 -25.18
N ALA A 242 -7.69 0.99 -25.72
CA ALA A 242 -8.67 0.01 -25.26
C ALA A 242 -8.10 -1.42 -25.28
N GLY A 243 -8.18 -2.13 -24.15
CA GLY A 243 -7.68 -3.50 -24.01
C GLY A 243 -6.16 -3.66 -24.18
N SER A 244 -5.35 -2.59 -24.09
CA SER A 244 -3.89 -2.69 -24.19
C SER A 244 -3.25 -3.47 -23.04
N LEU A 245 -3.98 -3.61 -21.93
CA LEU A 245 -3.66 -4.47 -20.81
C LEU A 245 -4.78 -5.50 -20.64
N ALA A 246 -4.43 -6.75 -20.36
CA ALA A 246 -5.42 -7.74 -19.98
C ALA A 246 -6.03 -7.44 -18.61
N MET A 247 -5.20 -6.99 -17.66
CA MET A 247 -5.60 -6.71 -16.29
C MET A 247 -4.62 -5.74 -15.61
N ILE A 248 -5.14 -4.95 -14.68
CA ILE A 248 -4.43 -4.19 -13.66
C ILE A 248 -4.63 -4.90 -12.33
N VAL A 249 -3.54 -5.41 -11.75
CA VAL A 249 -3.46 -5.97 -10.39
C VAL A 249 -3.05 -4.84 -9.45
N GLY A 250 -4.04 -4.23 -8.80
CA GLY A 250 -3.89 -3.01 -8.01
C GLY A 250 -3.51 -3.23 -6.54
N GLY A 251 -3.34 -2.11 -5.85
CA GLY A 251 -2.92 -1.98 -4.45
C GLY A 251 -3.28 -0.59 -3.90
N HIS A 252 -2.62 -0.14 -2.85
CA HIS A 252 -2.73 1.21 -2.25
C HIS A 252 -4.05 1.55 -1.53
N SER A 253 -5.20 1.53 -2.22
CA SER A 253 -6.47 1.95 -1.58
C SER A 253 -6.98 0.96 -0.52
N GLN A 254 -6.41 -0.25 -0.49
CA GLN A 254 -6.70 -1.35 0.42
C GLN A 254 -8.15 -1.84 0.35
N ASP A 255 -8.73 -1.94 -0.86
CA ASP A 255 -10.12 -2.36 -1.06
C ASP A 255 -10.23 -3.79 -1.66
N PRO A 256 -11.28 -4.55 -1.34
CA PRO A 256 -11.71 -5.62 -2.21
C PRO A 256 -12.47 -4.99 -3.39
N VAL A 257 -11.87 -4.99 -4.59
CA VAL A 257 -12.53 -4.46 -5.80
C VAL A 257 -13.59 -5.46 -6.26
N CYS A 258 -14.76 -5.36 -5.63
CA CYS A 258 -15.97 -6.11 -5.92
C CYS A 258 -17.09 -5.12 -6.21
N MET A 259 -17.57 -5.07 -7.46
CA MET A 259 -18.52 -4.08 -7.91
C MET A 259 -19.95 -4.42 -7.47
N ALA A 260 -20.66 -3.43 -6.94
CA ALA A 260 -22.10 -3.51 -6.65
C ALA A 260 -22.92 -3.15 -7.89
N SER A 261 -22.42 -2.16 -8.63
CA SER A 261 -22.95 -1.67 -9.90
C SER A 261 -21.81 -1.08 -10.72
N GLU A 262 -22.10 -0.65 -11.94
CA GLU A 262 -21.14 0.08 -12.77
C GLU A 262 -20.52 1.25 -12.00
N ASN A 263 -19.20 1.36 -12.03
CA ASN A 263 -18.40 2.41 -11.37
C ASN A 263 -18.59 2.54 -9.84
N LYS A 264 -19.16 1.54 -9.16
CA LYS A 264 -19.37 1.58 -7.71
C LYS A 264 -19.00 0.27 -7.02
N LYS A 265 -18.00 0.31 -6.13
CA LYS A 265 -17.62 -0.84 -5.31
C LYS A 265 -18.70 -1.17 -4.27
N GLN A 266 -18.74 -2.42 -3.83
CA GLN A 266 -19.55 -2.84 -2.70
C GLN A 266 -19.02 -2.21 -1.42
N VAL A 267 -19.90 -1.58 -0.66
CA VAL A 267 -19.61 -1.15 0.70
C VAL A 267 -19.78 -2.36 1.62
N ASN A 268 -18.75 -2.69 2.41
CA ASN A 268 -18.73 -3.86 3.31
C ASN A 268 -18.86 -5.22 2.59
N TYR A 269 -18.00 -5.47 1.61
CA TYR A 269 -17.88 -6.80 0.97
C TYR A 269 -17.78 -7.93 2.01
N VAL A 270 -18.55 -9.00 1.82
CA VAL A 270 -18.62 -10.13 2.76
C VAL A 270 -17.74 -11.28 2.26
N PRO A 271 -16.77 -11.78 3.07
CA PRO A 271 -15.91 -12.89 2.65
C PRO A 271 -16.69 -14.13 2.17
N GLY A 272 -16.23 -14.73 1.07
CA GLY A 272 -16.84 -15.93 0.49
C GLY A 272 -18.03 -15.67 -0.42
N THR A 273 -18.50 -14.43 -0.55
CA THR A 273 -19.53 -14.05 -1.52
C THR A 273 -18.93 -13.75 -2.90
N PRO A 274 -19.72 -13.84 -4.00
CA PRO A 274 -19.23 -13.51 -5.33
C PRO A 274 -18.65 -12.10 -5.41
N CYS A 275 -17.56 -11.95 -6.17
CA CYS A 275 -16.90 -10.68 -6.42
C CYS A 275 -16.84 -10.45 -7.93
N ALA A 276 -17.47 -9.40 -8.43
CA ALA A 276 -17.32 -8.96 -9.80
C ALA A 276 -16.21 -7.89 -9.86
N PRO A 277 -15.10 -8.08 -10.57
CA PRO A 277 -14.05 -7.07 -10.67
C PRO A 277 -14.52 -5.90 -11.56
N ASP A 278 -13.85 -4.76 -11.46
CA ASP A 278 -14.12 -3.62 -12.33
C ASP A 278 -13.55 -3.86 -13.75
N LYS A 279 -14.16 -3.21 -14.74
CA LYS A 279 -13.69 -3.24 -16.13
C LYS A 279 -13.85 -1.87 -16.77
N GLN A 280 -12.71 -1.24 -17.09
CA GLN A 280 -12.67 0.09 -17.68
C GLN A 280 -11.93 0.02 -19.01
N ASN A 281 -12.52 0.56 -20.07
CA ASN A 281 -11.87 0.63 -21.38
C ASN A 281 -11.32 -0.73 -21.89
N GLY A 282 -12.06 -1.81 -21.63
CA GLY A 282 -11.66 -3.18 -21.99
C GLY A 282 -10.64 -3.84 -21.06
N ILE A 283 -10.12 -3.13 -20.05
CA ILE A 283 -9.09 -3.58 -19.11
C ILE A 283 -9.75 -3.96 -17.78
N TRP A 284 -9.45 -5.15 -17.25
CA TRP A 284 -9.93 -5.56 -15.92
C TRP A 284 -9.10 -4.91 -14.82
N ILE A 285 -9.73 -4.52 -13.70
CA ILE A 285 -9.05 -3.94 -12.54
C ILE A 285 -9.43 -4.76 -11.30
N VAL A 286 -8.43 -5.24 -10.58
CA VAL A 286 -8.60 -6.14 -9.43
C VAL A 286 -7.76 -5.69 -8.25
N GLN A 287 -8.26 -5.95 -7.04
CA GLN A 287 -7.53 -5.75 -5.79
C GLN A 287 -8.06 -6.71 -4.73
N ALA A 288 -7.17 -7.22 -3.88
CA ALA A 288 -7.44 -8.27 -2.90
C ALA A 288 -7.44 -7.73 -1.46
N HIS A 289 -7.97 -6.52 -1.25
CA HIS A 289 -8.05 -5.86 0.05
C HIS A 289 -6.66 -5.62 0.66
N GLU A 290 -6.25 -6.39 1.67
CA GLU A 290 -5.03 -6.16 2.46
C GLU A 290 -4.64 -7.39 3.30
N TRP A 291 -3.44 -7.36 3.89
CA TRP A 291 -2.93 -8.21 4.98
C TRP A 291 -2.84 -9.71 4.69
N GLY A 292 -2.99 -10.10 3.42
CA GLY A 292 -3.19 -11.50 3.04
C GLY A 292 -4.55 -12.07 3.48
N LYS A 293 -5.55 -11.21 3.73
CA LYS A 293 -6.94 -11.61 4.02
C LYS A 293 -7.55 -12.43 2.89
N TYR A 294 -7.16 -12.14 1.65
CA TYR A 294 -7.59 -12.86 0.46
C TYR A 294 -6.43 -13.18 -0.46
N VAL A 295 -6.60 -14.24 -1.25
CA VAL A 295 -5.90 -14.40 -2.53
C VAL A 295 -6.93 -14.16 -3.62
N GLY A 296 -6.73 -13.13 -4.43
CA GLY A 296 -7.53 -12.92 -5.62
C GLY A 296 -7.15 -13.93 -6.69
N ARG A 297 -8.14 -14.51 -7.37
CA ARG A 297 -7.96 -15.49 -8.44
C ARG A 297 -8.76 -15.06 -9.66
N ALA A 298 -8.04 -14.73 -10.73
CA ALA A 298 -8.61 -14.45 -12.04
C ALA A 298 -8.24 -15.57 -13.00
N ASP A 299 -9.23 -16.35 -13.43
CA ASP A 299 -9.04 -17.40 -14.42
C ASP A 299 -9.35 -16.83 -15.81
N PHE A 300 -8.42 -17.00 -16.74
CA PHE A 300 -8.54 -16.54 -18.11
C PHE A 300 -8.32 -17.66 -19.13
N GLU A 301 -8.97 -17.50 -20.27
CA GLU A 301 -8.67 -18.24 -21.50
C GLU A 301 -8.02 -17.30 -22.51
N PHE A 302 -6.83 -17.69 -22.99
CA PHE A 302 -6.14 -17.02 -24.09
C PHE A 302 -6.34 -17.81 -25.39
N ARG A 303 -6.75 -17.13 -26.45
CA ARG A 303 -6.88 -17.72 -27.79
C ARG A 303 -6.66 -16.68 -28.88
N ASN A 304 -5.70 -16.92 -29.79
CA ASN A 304 -5.44 -16.06 -30.94
C ASN A 304 -5.22 -14.56 -30.59
N GLY A 305 -4.56 -14.28 -29.46
CA GLY A 305 -4.29 -12.91 -29.01
C GLY A 305 -5.40 -12.29 -28.15
N GLU A 306 -6.55 -12.96 -28.00
CA GLU A 306 -7.63 -12.51 -27.12
C GLU A 306 -7.45 -13.12 -25.73
N MET A 307 -7.49 -12.29 -24.69
CA MET A 307 -7.46 -12.71 -23.28
C MET A 307 -8.86 -12.50 -22.66
N LYS A 308 -9.59 -13.59 -22.42
CA LYS A 308 -10.96 -13.55 -21.88
C LYS A 308 -10.98 -14.05 -20.45
N MET A 309 -11.43 -13.20 -19.52
CA MET A 309 -11.66 -13.64 -18.14
C MET A 309 -12.89 -14.54 -18.10
N VAL A 310 -12.73 -15.75 -17.56
CA VAL A 310 -13.82 -16.74 -17.41
C VAL A 310 -14.38 -16.76 -16.01
N ASN A 311 -13.56 -16.45 -15.00
CA ASN A 311 -13.97 -16.43 -13.60
C ASN A 311 -13.09 -15.48 -12.79
N TYR A 312 -13.69 -14.86 -11.77
CA TYR A 312 -12.98 -14.10 -10.76
C TYR A 312 -13.55 -14.37 -9.37
N GLN A 313 -12.67 -14.47 -8.38
CA GLN A 313 -13.06 -14.60 -6.99
C GLN A 313 -11.98 -14.06 -6.06
N LEU A 314 -12.40 -13.65 -4.86
CA LEU A 314 -11.52 -13.42 -3.71
C LEU A 314 -11.66 -14.59 -2.75
N ILE A 315 -10.58 -15.36 -2.59
CA ILE A 315 -10.59 -16.55 -1.73
C ILE A 315 -10.16 -16.15 -0.32
N PRO A 316 -11.03 -16.21 0.70
CA PRO A 316 -10.69 -15.81 2.06
C PRO A 316 -9.63 -16.73 2.66
N VAL A 317 -8.60 -16.15 3.28
CA VAL A 317 -7.58 -16.90 4.01
C VAL A 317 -7.96 -16.96 5.48
N ASN A 318 -8.73 -17.99 5.84
CA ASN A 318 -9.17 -18.25 7.22
C ASN A 318 -9.92 -17.08 7.90
N LEU A 319 -10.59 -16.20 7.14
CA LEU A 319 -11.34 -15.09 7.71
C LEU A 319 -12.52 -15.59 8.55
N LYS A 320 -12.81 -14.88 9.65
CA LYS A 320 -13.81 -15.27 10.64
C LYS A 320 -14.81 -14.14 10.92
N LYS A 321 -16.10 -14.47 10.93
CA LYS A 321 -17.15 -13.59 11.45
C LYS A 321 -17.26 -13.73 12.96
N LYS A 322 -17.47 -12.59 13.64
CA LYS A 322 -17.93 -12.60 15.02
C LYS A 322 -19.43 -12.95 15.04
N VAL A 323 -19.79 -14.01 15.74
CA VAL A 323 -21.18 -14.40 15.98
C VAL A 323 -21.46 -14.18 17.46
N THR A 324 -22.48 -13.39 17.77
CA THR A 324 -23.00 -13.22 19.13
C THR A 324 -24.27 -14.03 19.25
N TRP A 325 -24.29 -14.98 20.18
CA TRP A 325 -25.44 -15.85 20.44
C TRP A 325 -26.42 -15.18 21.41
N ASP A 326 -27.67 -15.68 21.46
CA ASP A 326 -28.74 -15.14 22.30
C ASP A 326 -28.39 -15.13 23.81
N ASN A 327 -27.47 -16.00 24.23
CA ASN A 327 -26.96 -16.04 25.60
C ASN A 327 -25.88 -14.98 25.90
N GLY A 328 -25.61 -14.06 24.97
CA GLY A 328 -24.61 -13.00 25.07
C GLY A 328 -23.16 -13.45 24.80
N LYS A 329 -22.90 -14.74 24.59
CA LYS A 329 -21.55 -15.22 24.25
C LYS A 329 -21.22 -14.89 22.80
N SER A 330 -19.97 -14.49 22.56
CA SER A 330 -19.45 -14.28 21.21
C SER A 330 -18.39 -15.33 20.87
N GLU A 331 -18.38 -15.77 19.61
CA GLU A 331 -17.27 -16.56 19.07
C GLU A 331 -16.90 -16.13 17.64
N ARG A 332 -15.74 -16.57 17.17
CA ARG A 332 -15.23 -16.30 15.82
C ARG A 332 -15.37 -17.57 14.97
N VAL A 333 -16.25 -17.54 13.97
CA VAL A 333 -16.53 -18.68 13.08
C VAL A 333 -15.99 -18.39 11.68
N LEU A 334 -15.33 -19.36 11.06
CA LEU A 334 -14.81 -19.23 9.70
C LEU A 334 -15.94 -18.96 8.69
N TYR A 335 -15.68 -18.11 7.69
CA TYR A 335 -16.58 -17.91 6.56
C TYR A 335 -16.56 -19.09 5.57
N THR A 336 -15.41 -19.71 5.41
CA THR A 336 -15.13 -20.79 4.45
C THR A 336 -14.43 -21.95 5.17
N PRO A 337 -14.29 -23.15 4.55
CA PRO A 337 -13.50 -24.23 5.13
C PRO A 337 -12.09 -23.78 5.54
N GLU A 338 -11.59 -24.35 6.63
CA GLU A 338 -10.27 -24.01 7.17
C GLU A 338 -9.16 -24.41 6.19
N ILE A 339 -8.20 -23.51 6.01
CA ILE A 339 -6.97 -23.73 5.28
C ILE A 339 -5.88 -24.03 6.30
N ALA A 340 -5.37 -25.26 6.28
CA ALA A 340 -4.29 -25.68 7.18
C ALA A 340 -3.02 -24.85 6.96
N GLU A 341 -2.33 -24.49 8.04
CA GLU A 341 -1.04 -23.80 7.96
C GLU A 341 0.06 -24.73 7.44
N ASN A 342 0.80 -24.28 6.43
CA ASN A 342 1.90 -25.04 5.85
C ASN A 342 3.05 -25.24 6.88
N PRO A 343 3.46 -26.49 7.20
CA PRO A 343 4.48 -26.74 8.21
C PRO A 343 5.87 -26.17 7.86
N GLN A 344 6.25 -26.16 6.57
CA GLN A 344 7.54 -25.58 6.16
C GLN A 344 7.55 -24.07 6.32
N MET A 345 6.41 -23.41 6.04
CA MET A 345 6.26 -21.98 6.30
C MET A 345 6.32 -21.68 7.79
N LEU A 346 5.65 -22.46 8.63
CA LEU A 346 5.73 -22.27 10.08
C LEU A 346 7.17 -22.43 10.58
N LEU A 347 7.91 -23.45 10.12
CA LEU A 347 9.31 -23.64 10.46
C LEU A 347 10.18 -22.45 10.04
N LEU A 348 9.91 -21.86 8.87
CA LEU A 348 10.62 -20.67 8.39
C LEU A 348 10.32 -19.43 9.24
N LEU A 349 9.06 -19.18 9.58
CA LEU A 349 8.60 -17.91 10.14
C LEU A 349 8.63 -17.87 11.68
N THR A 350 8.56 -19.02 12.36
CA THR A 350 8.54 -19.09 13.83
C THR A 350 9.73 -18.38 14.50
N PRO A 351 10.99 -18.52 14.01
CA PRO A 351 12.12 -17.80 14.60
C PRO A 351 11.96 -16.28 14.55
N PHE A 352 11.45 -15.74 13.44
CA PHE A 352 11.18 -14.30 13.28
C PHE A 352 10.06 -13.84 14.20
N GLN A 353 8.96 -14.61 14.29
CA GLN A 353 7.87 -14.30 15.22
C GLN A 353 8.37 -14.24 16.67
N ASN A 354 9.17 -15.22 17.10
CA ASN A 354 9.68 -15.29 18.46
C ASN A 354 10.66 -14.15 18.76
N LYS A 355 11.54 -13.81 17.81
CA LYS A 355 12.47 -12.68 17.92
C LYS A 355 11.72 -11.35 18.09
N GLY A 356 10.70 -11.11 17.26
CA GLY A 356 9.86 -9.91 17.39
C GLY A 356 9.12 -9.86 18.73
N LYS A 357 8.43 -10.95 19.12
CA LYS A 357 7.71 -11.01 20.41
C LYS A 357 8.57 -10.70 21.63
N ALA A 358 9.79 -11.25 21.68
CA ALA A 358 10.71 -11.05 22.79
C ALA A 358 11.06 -9.56 23.03
N GLN A 359 10.94 -8.72 21.99
CA GLN A 359 11.23 -7.29 22.08
C GLN A 359 9.98 -6.44 22.43
N LEU A 360 8.79 -7.02 22.31
CA LEU A 360 7.52 -6.28 22.18
C LEU A 360 6.53 -6.50 23.34
N GLU A 361 6.56 -7.65 24.00
CA GLU A 361 5.65 -8.00 25.11
C GLU A 361 6.07 -7.39 26.46
N VAL A 362 6.66 -6.19 26.43
CA VAL A 362 7.04 -5.44 27.63
C VAL A 362 5.87 -4.53 28.02
N LYS A 363 5.32 -4.72 29.23
CA LYS A 363 4.35 -3.78 29.81
C LYS A 363 5.03 -2.44 30.06
N ILE A 364 4.46 -1.38 29.50
CA ILE A 364 4.97 -0.01 29.61
C ILE A 364 4.03 0.91 30.40
N GLY A 365 2.79 0.50 30.66
CA GLY A 365 1.84 1.28 31.44
C GLY A 365 0.45 0.65 31.44
N SER A 366 -0.56 1.44 31.80
CA SER A 366 -1.98 1.09 31.66
C SER A 366 -2.84 2.33 31.41
N VAL A 367 -4.05 2.12 30.90
CA VAL A 367 -5.08 3.15 30.70
C VAL A 367 -6.45 2.66 31.19
N ASN A 368 -7.25 3.54 31.79
CA ASN A 368 -8.55 3.20 32.39
C ASN A 368 -9.73 3.15 31.39
N GLY A 369 -9.49 3.42 30.10
CA GLY A 369 -10.52 3.51 29.06
C GLY A 369 -9.92 3.39 27.65
N LEU A 370 -10.76 3.26 26.63
CA LEU A 370 -10.35 3.18 25.23
C LEU A 370 -9.66 4.48 24.77
N LEU A 371 -8.49 4.36 24.16
CA LEU A 371 -7.87 5.39 23.32
C LEU A 371 -8.22 5.10 21.86
N GLU A 372 -9.09 5.93 21.27
CA GLU A 372 -9.71 5.74 19.96
C GLU A 372 -8.77 6.15 18.83
N GLY A 373 -8.24 5.16 18.12
CA GLY A 373 -7.35 5.30 16.97
C GLY A 373 -7.89 4.69 15.67
N ASP A 374 -9.16 4.28 15.62
CA ASP A 374 -9.75 3.68 14.42
C ASP A 374 -9.78 4.67 13.25
N ARG A 375 -9.46 4.18 12.04
CA ARG A 375 -9.41 4.95 10.79
C ARG A 375 -10.69 5.75 10.55
N SER A 376 -11.86 5.17 10.85
CA SER A 376 -13.18 5.79 10.69
C SER A 376 -13.46 6.93 11.67
N LYS A 377 -12.56 7.15 12.65
CA LYS A 377 -12.63 8.23 13.63
C LYS A 377 -11.52 9.23 13.43
N VAL A 378 -10.26 8.79 13.44
CA VAL A 378 -9.08 9.67 13.43
C VAL A 378 -8.96 10.52 12.15
N ARG A 379 -9.60 10.10 11.06
CA ARG A 379 -9.67 10.85 9.78
C ARG A 379 -10.90 11.74 9.64
N PHE A 380 -11.73 11.85 10.68
CA PHE A 380 -13.02 12.54 10.62
C PHE A 380 -13.25 13.49 11.78
N VAL A 381 -12.80 13.13 12.98
CA VAL A 381 -13.05 13.86 14.22
C VAL A 381 -11.80 13.88 15.10
N GLN A 382 -11.72 14.85 16.02
CA GLN A 382 -10.68 14.83 17.05
C GLN A 382 -10.88 13.60 17.95
N THR A 383 -9.81 12.88 18.29
CA THR A 383 -9.88 11.70 19.19
C THR A 383 -8.98 11.86 20.40
N ASN A 384 -9.26 11.09 21.46
CA ASN A 384 -8.41 11.06 22.64
C ASN A 384 -7.04 10.41 22.38
N MET A 385 -6.92 9.47 21.44
CA MET A 385 -5.61 8.96 21.00
C MET A 385 -4.76 10.09 20.39
N GLY A 386 -5.33 10.91 19.50
CA GLY A 386 -4.64 12.06 18.94
C GLY A 386 -4.16 13.03 20.03
N ARG A 387 -4.98 13.25 21.06
CA ARG A 387 -4.60 14.08 22.23
C ARG A 387 -3.47 13.48 23.05
N VAL A 388 -3.45 12.16 23.30
CA VAL A 388 -2.36 11.49 24.02
C VAL A 388 -1.04 11.58 23.25
N ILE A 389 -1.06 11.30 21.94
CA ILE A 389 0.14 11.35 21.09
C ILE A 389 0.72 12.76 21.08
N LEU A 390 -0.12 13.76 20.82
CA LEU A 390 0.33 15.15 20.76
C LEU A 390 0.76 15.67 22.14
N ALA A 391 0.13 15.22 23.23
CA ALA A 391 0.61 15.52 24.58
C ALA A 391 2.02 14.96 24.83
N ALA A 392 2.31 13.74 24.37
CA ALA A 392 3.65 13.14 24.45
C ALA A 392 4.69 13.97 23.68
N GLN A 393 4.36 14.34 22.43
CA GLN A 393 5.24 15.17 21.59
C GLN A 393 5.46 16.56 22.19
N ILE A 394 4.40 17.20 22.71
CA ILE A 394 4.47 18.50 23.40
C ILE A 394 5.36 18.40 24.64
N ALA A 395 5.16 17.39 25.48
CA ALA A 395 5.95 17.19 26.69
C ALA A 395 7.45 16.97 26.38
N ARG A 396 7.76 16.22 25.32
CA ARG A 396 9.15 15.98 24.88
C ARG A 396 9.86 17.24 24.36
N THR A 397 9.14 18.08 23.62
CA THR A 397 9.72 19.22 22.90
C THR A 397 9.61 20.55 23.66
N GLY A 398 8.82 20.59 24.73
CA GLY A 398 8.45 21.83 25.43
C GLY A 398 7.55 22.72 24.58
N ALA A 399 6.78 22.14 23.65
CA ALA A 399 5.93 22.91 22.75
C ALA A 399 4.73 23.56 23.45
N ASP A 400 4.14 24.56 22.81
CA ASP A 400 2.88 25.17 23.24
C ASP A 400 1.67 24.42 22.73
N PHE A 401 1.75 23.91 21.51
CA PHE A 401 0.69 23.16 20.85
C PHE A 401 1.26 22.11 19.91
N GLY A 402 0.39 21.22 19.44
CA GLY A 402 0.78 20.13 18.58
C GLY A 402 -0.26 19.86 17.51
N VAL A 403 0.21 19.37 16.36
CA VAL A 403 -0.63 18.94 15.26
C VAL A 403 -0.02 17.72 14.58
N MET A 404 -0.86 16.79 14.15
CA MET A 404 -0.44 15.65 13.31
C MET A 404 -1.56 15.24 12.37
N SER A 405 -1.22 14.55 11.29
CA SER A 405 -2.20 13.87 10.43
C SER A 405 -2.91 12.74 11.19
N GLY A 406 -4.23 12.64 11.07
CA GLY A 406 -5.02 11.52 11.57
C GLY A 406 -4.63 10.19 10.90
N GLY A 407 -4.17 10.23 9.65
CA GLY A 407 -3.60 9.09 8.94
C GLY A 407 -2.34 8.51 9.59
N GLY A 408 -1.66 9.29 10.44
CA GLY A 408 -0.52 8.82 11.24
C GLY A 408 -0.90 7.98 12.46
N ILE A 409 -2.19 7.94 12.85
CA ILE A 409 -2.70 7.13 13.97
C ILE A 409 -3.28 5.83 13.41
N ARG A 410 -2.70 4.68 13.77
CA ARG A 410 -2.91 3.43 13.03
C ARG A 410 -3.68 2.34 13.76
N ASP A 411 -3.84 2.46 15.07
CA ASP A 411 -4.59 1.50 15.88
C ASP A 411 -5.15 2.18 17.14
N SER A 412 -6.11 1.53 17.77
CA SER A 412 -6.64 1.88 19.08
C SER A 412 -5.83 1.19 20.19
N ILE A 413 -5.94 1.71 21.42
CA ILE A 413 -5.48 1.02 22.63
C ILE A 413 -6.68 0.80 23.55
N GLU A 414 -7.03 -0.45 23.78
CA GLU A 414 -8.10 -0.85 24.70
C GLU A 414 -7.76 -0.51 26.16
N ALA A 415 -8.80 -0.42 26.99
CA ALA A 415 -8.62 -0.26 28.43
C ALA A 415 -7.82 -1.44 29.03
N GLY A 416 -6.89 -1.14 29.93
CA GLY A 416 -6.04 -2.12 30.60
C GLY A 416 -4.55 -1.86 30.38
N ASP A 417 -3.78 -2.94 30.32
CA ASP A 417 -2.32 -2.88 30.20
C ASP A 417 -1.89 -2.44 28.79
N ILE A 418 -0.92 -1.54 28.74
CA ILE A 418 -0.30 -1.07 27.50
C ILE A 418 1.07 -1.73 27.38
N THR A 419 1.33 -2.35 26.23
CA THR A 419 2.63 -2.94 25.89
C THR A 419 3.37 -2.07 24.89
N TYR A 420 4.67 -2.30 24.71
CA TYR A 420 5.40 -1.61 23.64
C TYR A 420 4.84 -2.00 22.26
N LYS A 421 4.39 -3.25 22.08
CA LYS A 421 3.64 -3.67 20.91
C LYS A 421 2.42 -2.78 20.64
N SER A 422 1.63 -2.47 21.67
CA SER A 422 0.46 -1.59 21.55
C SER A 422 0.86 -0.23 20.98
N VAL A 423 1.97 0.36 21.44
CA VAL A 423 2.48 1.65 20.97
C VAL A 423 2.93 1.60 19.51
N LEU A 424 3.68 0.56 19.13
CA LEU A 424 4.16 0.40 17.75
C LEU A 424 3.01 0.14 16.77
N LYS A 425 1.92 -0.51 17.20
CA LYS A 425 0.71 -0.61 16.36
C LYS A 425 0.05 0.75 16.13
N VAL A 426 0.11 1.66 17.10
CA VAL A 426 -0.44 3.03 16.96
C VAL A 426 0.47 3.93 16.11
N GLN A 427 1.79 3.84 16.27
CA GLN A 427 2.82 4.63 15.58
C GLN A 427 3.86 3.70 14.88
N PRO A 428 3.50 3.05 13.75
CA PRO A 428 4.36 2.04 13.13
C PRO A 428 5.42 2.61 12.17
N PHE A 429 5.30 3.88 11.78
CA PHE A 429 6.10 4.46 10.69
C PHE A 429 7.49 4.94 11.13
N GLY A 430 7.75 5.00 12.45
CA GLY A 430 9.02 5.49 12.97
C GLY A 430 9.28 6.96 12.59
N ASN A 431 8.24 7.80 12.51
CA ASN A 431 8.45 9.22 12.21
C ASN A 431 9.28 9.88 13.31
N ILE A 432 9.98 10.96 12.95
CA ILE A 432 10.74 11.72 13.94
C ILE A 432 9.89 12.84 14.50
N VAL A 433 9.85 13.00 15.81
CA VAL A 433 9.22 14.14 16.46
C VAL A 433 10.07 15.38 16.21
N VAL A 434 9.43 16.44 15.73
CA VAL A 434 10.10 17.71 15.40
C VAL A 434 9.33 18.87 16.03
N TYR A 435 9.97 20.02 16.12
CA TYR A 435 9.28 21.25 16.48
C TYR A 435 9.72 22.44 15.62
N ALA A 436 8.88 23.48 15.59
CA ALA A 436 9.25 24.78 15.04
C ALA A 436 8.84 25.90 15.99
N ASP A 437 9.77 26.82 16.26
CA ASP A 437 9.48 28.11 16.88
C ASP A 437 9.00 29.10 15.81
N MET A 438 7.78 29.59 15.96
CA MET A 438 7.09 30.42 14.96
C MET A 438 6.51 31.67 15.62
N SER A 439 6.45 32.77 14.88
CA SER A 439 5.70 33.96 15.33
C SER A 439 4.20 33.66 15.37
N GLY A 440 3.42 34.36 16.21
CA GLY A 440 1.97 34.19 16.27
C GLY A 440 1.30 34.44 14.92
N LYS A 441 1.84 35.34 14.10
CA LYS A 441 1.40 35.51 12.71
C LYS A 441 1.58 34.23 11.88
N GLU A 442 2.75 33.62 11.94
CA GLU A 442 3.01 32.36 11.22
C GLU A 442 2.15 31.21 11.75
N VAL A 443 1.86 31.17 13.06
CA VAL A 443 0.92 30.20 13.66
C VAL A 443 -0.48 30.36 13.06
N VAL A 444 -0.99 31.59 12.95
CA VAL A 444 -2.30 31.86 12.33
C VAL A 444 -2.31 31.38 10.88
N ASP A 445 -1.28 31.75 10.10
CA ASP A 445 -1.18 31.40 8.68
C ASP A 445 -1.11 29.87 8.50
N TYR A 446 -0.29 29.19 9.32
CA TYR A 446 -0.12 27.72 9.28
C TYR A 446 -1.40 26.98 9.66
N LEU A 447 -2.02 27.32 10.80
CA LEU A 447 -3.24 26.64 11.26
C LEU A 447 -4.42 26.91 10.32
N THR A 448 -4.48 28.08 9.69
CA THR A 448 -5.50 28.39 8.67
C THR A 448 -5.39 27.46 7.46
N ALA A 449 -4.16 27.19 7.00
CA ALA A 449 -3.92 26.26 5.90
C ALA A 449 -4.23 24.81 6.31
N VAL A 450 -3.75 24.35 7.47
CA VAL A 450 -3.99 22.98 7.95
C VAL A 450 -5.48 22.72 8.21
N ALA A 451 -6.24 23.71 8.68
CA ALA A 451 -7.68 23.58 8.86
C ALA A 451 -8.48 23.41 7.54
N GLN A 452 -7.85 23.54 6.37
CA GLN A 452 -8.50 23.25 5.08
C GLN A 452 -8.51 21.76 4.73
N MET A 453 -7.67 20.95 5.39
CA MET A 453 -7.63 19.51 5.18
C MET A 453 -8.99 18.88 5.56
N LYS A 454 -9.60 18.16 4.60
CA LYS A 454 -10.96 17.65 4.74
C LYS A 454 -11.02 16.35 5.56
N PRO A 455 -12.15 16.09 6.25
CA PRO A 455 -12.48 14.75 6.74
C PRO A 455 -12.45 13.71 5.63
N ASP A 456 -12.39 12.43 6.01
CA ASP A 456 -12.27 11.28 5.09
C ASP A 456 -10.93 11.24 4.33
N SER A 457 -9.90 11.86 4.90
CA SER A 457 -8.54 11.84 4.37
C SER A 457 -7.52 11.55 5.47
N GLY A 458 -6.39 10.93 5.09
CA GLY A 458 -5.25 10.78 6.01
C GLY A 458 -4.75 12.13 6.53
N ALA A 459 -4.88 13.17 5.71
CA ALA A 459 -4.48 14.54 6.01
C ALA A 459 -5.33 15.25 7.07
N TYR A 460 -6.47 14.69 7.49
CA TYR A 460 -7.34 15.33 8.49
C TYR A 460 -6.55 15.57 9.80
N PRO A 461 -6.50 16.82 10.31
CA PRO A 461 -5.59 17.18 11.39
C PRO A 461 -6.14 16.83 12.77
N GLN A 462 -5.32 16.19 13.59
CA GLN A 462 -5.50 16.11 15.04
C GLN A 462 -4.76 17.27 15.70
N PHE A 463 -5.37 17.92 16.69
CA PHE A 463 -4.82 19.08 17.39
C PHE A 463 -4.76 18.87 18.91
N ALA A 464 -3.76 19.47 19.55
CA ALA A 464 -3.67 19.63 21.00
C ALA A 464 -3.32 21.06 21.37
N ASN A 465 -3.94 21.58 22.44
CA ASN A 465 -3.84 22.96 22.92
C ASN A 465 -4.24 24.05 21.91
N VAL A 466 -5.04 23.71 20.89
CA VAL A 466 -5.59 24.64 19.90
C VAL A 466 -7.11 24.69 20.04
N SER A 467 -7.71 25.88 19.95
CA SER A 467 -9.15 26.04 19.77
C SER A 467 -9.48 27.09 18.72
N PHE A 468 -10.50 26.85 17.89
CA PHE A 468 -10.99 27.80 16.88
C PHE A 468 -12.38 27.40 16.37
N VAL A 469 -13.03 28.35 15.67
CA VAL A 469 -14.15 28.08 14.77
C VAL A 469 -13.72 28.39 13.34
N ALA A 470 -13.70 27.36 12.48
CA ALA A 470 -13.36 27.49 11.07
C ALA A 470 -14.63 27.76 10.24
N LYS A 471 -14.64 28.87 9.50
CA LYS A 471 -15.75 29.27 8.64
C LYS A 471 -15.22 29.91 7.36
N GLU A 472 -15.71 29.47 6.20
CA GLU A 472 -15.35 30.04 4.88
C GLU A 472 -13.83 30.17 4.66
N GLY A 473 -13.07 29.16 5.11
CA GLY A 473 -11.61 29.12 4.96
C GLY A 473 -10.83 30.02 5.94
N LYS A 474 -11.49 30.61 6.94
CA LYS A 474 -10.85 31.46 7.98
C LYS A 474 -11.03 30.85 9.36
N LEU A 475 -10.06 31.10 10.23
CA LEU A 475 -10.14 30.76 11.66
C LEU A 475 -10.59 31.97 12.47
N THR A 476 -11.65 31.80 13.24
CA THR A 476 -12.12 32.76 14.23
C THR A 476 -11.89 32.24 15.64
N GLU A 477 -11.69 33.15 16.59
CA GLU A 477 -11.43 32.82 18.00
C GLU A 477 -10.24 31.87 18.21
N LEU A 478 -9.22 31.97 17.36
CA LEU A 478 -8.03 31.14 17.46
C LEU A 478 -7.29 31.41 18.77
N LYS A 479 -7.13 30.35 19.57
CA LYS A 479 -6.40 30.38 20.83
C LYS A 479 -5.41 29.24 20.92
N ILE A 480 -4.30 29.49 21.63
CA ILE A 480 -3.31 28.49 22.02
C ILE A 480 -3.27 28.44 23.55
N LYS A 481 -3.46 27.25 24.12
CA LYS A 481 -3.63 27.05 25.58
C LYS A 481 -4.72 27.94 26.20
N GLY A 482 -5.79 28.20 25.45
CA GLY A 482 -6.94 29.01 25.91
C GLY A 482 -6.77 30.53 25.79
N GLU A 483 -5.58 31.01 25.41
CA GLU A 483 -5.30 32.43 25.23
C GLU A 483 -5.32 32.83 23.75
N PRO A 484 -5.88 34.00 23.37
CA PRO A 484 -5.81 34.50 22.01
C PRO A 484 -4.38 34.55 21.48
N VAL A 485 -4.19 34.20 20.20
CA VAL A 485 -2.87 34.26 19.58
C VAL A 485 -2.42 35.72 19.46
N ASP A 486 -1.29 36.04 20.10
CA ASP A 486 -0.60 37.32 19.94
C ASP A 486 0.33 37.23 18.73
N PRO A 487 0.12 38.02 17.65
CA PRO A 487 0.94 37.95 16.44
C PRO A 487 2.44 38.17 16.67
N ALA A 488 2.82 38.90 17.73
CA ALA A 488 4.21 39.22 18.04
C ALA A 488 4.89 38.18 18.95
N LYS A 489 4.11 37.35 19.66
CA LYS A 489 4.65 36.32 20.55
C LYS A 489 5.19 35.13 19.75
N THR A 490 6.27 34.52 20.21
CA THR A 490 6.77 33.25 19.68
C THR A 490 6.04 32.08 20.34
N TYR A 491 5.65 31.11 19.54
CA TYR A 491 5.04 29.86 19.97
C TYR A 491 5.83 28.69 19.40
N ARG A 492 5.96 27.62 20.19
CA ARG A 492 6.55 26.38 19.73
C ARG A 492 5.46 25.38 19.33
N MET A 493 5.55 24.83 18.12
CA MET A 493 4.66 23.78 17.64
C MET A 493 5.40 22.44 17.55
N ALA A 494 4.84 21.37 18.13
CA ALA A 494 5.31 20.00 17.90
C ALA A 494 4.53 19.34 16.75
N THR A 495 5.22 18.55 15.94
CA THR A 495 4.61 17.69 14.91
C THR A 495 5.58 16.55 14.55
N LEU A 496 5.30 15.81 13.48
CA LEU A 496 6.17 14.77 12.94
C LEU A 496 6.97 15.28 11.74
N SER A 497 8.15 14.71 11.51
CA SER A 497 9.01 15.00 10.36
C SER A 497 8.26 14.90 9.04
N PHE A 498 7.37 13.91 8.94
CA PHE A 498 6.42 13.76 7.84
C PHE A 498 5.64 15.04 7.54
N ASN A 499 4.84 15.54 8.50
CA ASN A 499 4.06 16.75 8.31
C ASN A 499 4.94 17.99 8.10
N ALA A 500 6.05 18.08 8.84
CA ALA A 500 6.93 19.25 8.79
C ALA A 500 7.62 19.46 7.43
N THR A 501 7.86 18.37 6.70
CA THR A 501 8.50 18.36 5.39
C THR A 501 7.50 18.39 4.23
N GLY A 502 6.20 18.54 4.51
CA GLY A 502 5.15 18.71 3.52
C GLY A 502 4.25 17.49 3.33
N GLY A 503 4.43 16.45 4.15
CA GLY A 503 3.58 15.27 4.20
C GLY A 503 2.11 15.63 4.26
N ASP A 504 1.27 14.89 3.51
CA ASP A 504 -0.17 15.14 3.39
C ASP A 504 -0.55 16.52 2.85
N GLY A 505 0.40 17.27 2.28
CA GLY A 505 0.19 18.64 1.82
C GLY A 505 0.22 19.68 2.94
N TYR A 506 0.71 19.34 4.13
CA TYR A 506 0.92 20.30 5.21
C TYR A 506 1.93 21.39 4.78
N PRO A 507 1.80 22.64 5.26
CA PRO A 507 2.78 23.67 4.95
C PRO A 507 4.18 23.27 5.46
N ARG A 508 5.21 23.36 4.62
CA ARG A 508 6.58 23.06 5.03
C ARG A 508 7.06 24.02 6.12
N ILE A 509 7.61 23.46 7.18
CA ILE A 509 8.27 24.19 8.28
C ILE A 509 9.74 23.79 8.41
N ASP A 510 10.20 22.73 7.75
CA ASP A 510 11.58 22.25 7.78
C ASP A 510 12.61 23.25 7.22
N ASN A 511 12.14 24.22 6.43
CA ASN A 511 12.94 25.31 5.88
C ASN A 511 12.93 26.59 6.75
N LYS A 512 12.24 26.58 7.90
CA LYS A 512 12.12 27.74 8.79
C LYS A 512 13.31 27.84 9.74
N PRO A 513 13.80 29.05 10.07
CA PRO A 513 14.93 29.20 10.99
C PRO A 513 14.72 28.59 12.39
N GLY A 514 13.47 28.54 12.87
CA GLY A 514 13.11 27.98 14.18
C GLY A 514 12.84 26.48 14.18
N TYR A 515 13.05 25.77 13.06
CA TYR A 515 12.82 24.34 12.96
C TYR A 515 13.94 23.53 13.63
N VAL A 516 13.53 22.49 14.36
CA VAL A 516 14.43 21.53 14.97
C VAL A 516 13.89 20.12 14.77
N ASN A 517 14.67 19.30 14.06
CA ASN A 517 14.50 17.86 14.06
C ASN A 517 15.17 17.28 15.32
N THR A 518 14.39 16.64 16.21
CA THR A 518 14.92 16.18 17.50
C THR A 518 15.66 14.85 17.42
N GLY A 519 15.47 14.08 16.35
CA GLY A 519 15.95 12.70 16.23
C GLY A 519 15.15 11.67 17.06
N PHE A 520 14.17 12.08 17.86
CA PHE A 520 13.37 11.15 18.66
C PHE A 520 12.25 10.51 17.84
N ILE A 521 12.18 9.18 17.85
CA ILE A 521 11.14 8.41 17.16
C ILE A 521 9.78 8.58 17.86
N ASP A 522 8.72 8.74 17.08
CA ASP A 522 7.33 8.93 17.52
C ASP A 522 6.86 7.86 18.53
N ALA A 523 7.06 6.59 18.23
CA ALA A 523 6.73 5.46 19.10
C ALA A 523 7.51 5.49 20.42
N GLU A 524 8.79 5.87 20.39
CA GLU A 524 9.62 5.98 21.61
C GLU A 524 9.15 7.13 22.50
N VAL A 525 8.82 8.29 21.90
CA VAL A 525 8.27 9.44 22.62
C VAL A 525 6.93 9.10 23.27
N LEU A 526 6.04 8.41 22.54
CA LEU A 526 4.76 7.94 23.08
C LEU A 526 4.95 6.92 24.20
N LYS A 527 5.84 5.94 24.02
CA LYS A 527 6.18 4.93 25.03
C LYS A 527 6.66 5.57 26.32
N GLU A 528 7.64 6.48 26.23
CA GLU A 528 8.20 7.15 27.41
C GLU A 528 7.16 8.02 28.12
N PHE A 529 6.30 8.72 27.38
CA PHE A 529 5.20 9.49 27.97
C PHE A 529 4.22 8.59 28.73
N ILE A 530 3.83 7.44 28.15
CA ILE A 530 2.95 6.46 28.81
C ILE A 530 3.61 5.95 30.10
N GLN A 531 4.90 5.59 30.06
CA GLN A 531 5.63 5.12 31.24
C GLN A 531 5.64 6.14 32.38
N GLN A 532 5.82 7.42 32.05
CA GLN A 532 5.90 8.50 33.04
C GLN A 532 4.53 8.92 33.61
N ASN A 533 3.45 8.67 32.88
CA ASN A 533 2.10 9.12 33.23
C ASN A 533 1.12 7.97 33.52
N SER A 534 1.60 6.74 33.62
CA SER A 534 0.78 5.57 33.92
C SER A 534 0.33 5.53 35.40
N PRO A 535 -0.92 5.16 35.72
CA PRO A 535 -2.00 4.84 34.78
C PRO A 535 -2.57 6.10 34.12
N LEU A 536 -2.81 6.03 32.81
CA LEU A 536 -3.46 7.10 32.06
C LEU A 536 -4.97 7.13 32.36
N ASP A 537 -5.52 8.35 32.52
CA ASP A 537 -6.95 8.60 32.52
C ASP A 537 -7.43 9.00 31.12
N ALA A 538 -8.09 8.09 30.41
CA ALA A 538 -8.56 8.33 29.04
C ALA A 538 -9.51 9.54 28.96
N ALA A 539 -10.28 9.81 30.00
CA ALA A 539 -11.23 10.92 30.05
C ALA A 539 -10.53 12.30 30.10
N ALA A 540 -9.30 12.36 30.63
CA ALA A 540 -8.50 13.58 30.65
C ALA A 540 -8.11 14.04 29.24
N PHE A 541 -8.07 13.11 28.28
CA PHE A 541 -7.70 13.36 26.89
C PHE A 541 -8.91 13.48 25.94
N THR A 542 -10.14 13.42 26.46
CA THR A 542 -11.35 13.51 25.61
C THR A 542 -11.50 14.92 25.01
N PRO A 543 -11.58 15.06 23.67
CA PRO A 543 -11.88 16.33 23.02
C PRO A 543 -13.26 16.87 23.43
N LYS A 544 -13.36 18.19 23.61
CA LYS A 544 -14.57 18.89 24.08
C LYS A 544 -15.12 19.89 23.05
N GLY A 545 -14.81 19.68 21.78
CA GLY A 545 -15.24 20.57 20.69
C GLY A 545 -14.43 21.86 20.62
N GLU A 546 -13.16 21.84 21.04
CA GLU A 546 -12.28 23.01 21.01
C GLU A 546 -12.03 23.51 19.58
N VAL A 547 -12.03 22.62 18.60
CA VAL A 547 -11.96 22.94 17.17
C VAL A 547 -13.24 22.50 16.47
N SER A 548 -13.77 23.35 15.59
CA SER A 548 -15.01 23.07 14.85
C SER A 548 -14.97 23.68 13.45
N TRP A 549 -15.70 23.05 12.52
CA TRP A 549 -15.90 23.51 11.15
C TRP A 549 -17.39 23.74 10.94
N LEU A 550 -17.75 24.94 10.47
CA LEU A 550 -19.13 25.38 10.20
C LEU A 550 -19.43 25.49 8.70
#